data_AF-A0A6U1L215-F1
#
_entry.id   AF-A0A6U1L215-F1
#
_cell.length_a   1.000
_cell.length_b   1.000
_cell.length_c   1.000
_cell.angle_alpha   90.00
_cell.angle_beta   90.00
_cell.angle_gamma   90.00
#
_symmetry.space_group_name_H-M   'P 1'
#
loop_
_entity.id
_entity.type
_entity.pdbx_description
1 polymer ?
#
loop_
_entity_poly.entity_id
_entity_poly.type
_entity_poly.pdbx_seq_one_letter_code
_entity_poly.pdbx_strand_id
1 'polypeptide(L)'
;GVEAMGRAAQPLTPVARDEWIEENAGQAFEMLLARVDLERNAAGLPSVAEMRAAQEEDPAVLVKVDRYRQRLGLRTVADMRNPDVFCTELEILDQQKEDAILALSRMAQANDHVKDALEGLSYLGIPFAIATTNGKPRVPLALMAAGLSEWFSNDKIHSGESDFDTPKFKPEPDVYLLAAESEGCAPANCIAVEDSASGIGAA
;
A
#
# COMPACT_ATOMS: atom_id res chain seq x y z
N GLY A 1 4.75 -19.15 10.86
CA GLY A 1 5.77 -19.88 11.65
C GLY A 1 6.82 -18.90 12.09
N VAL A 2 7.08 -18.85 13.40
CA VAL A 2 8.04 -17.96 14.05
C VAL A 2 9.42 -18.60 13.92
N GLU A 3 10.26 -18.14 12.98
CA GLU A 3 11.72 -18.32 13.00
C GLU A 3 12.36 -17.62 11.79
N ALA A 4 12.82 -16.39 11.99
CA ALA A 4 13.88 -15.81 11.16
C ALA A 4 14.94 -15.25 12.10
N MET A 5 16.07 -15.95 12.09
CA MET A 5 17.26 -15.78 12.91
C MET A 5 17.70 -14.32 13.05
N GLY A 6 18.13 -13.96 14.26
CA GLY A 6 18.89 -12.75 14.51
C GLY A 6 20.17 -12.73 13.67
N ARG A 7 20.14 -12.00 12.55
CA ARG A 7 21.35 -11.52 11.89
C ARG A 7 21.82 -10.29 12.65
N ALA A 8 23.09 -10.29 13.04
CA ALA A 8 23.76 -9.08 13.51
C ALA A 8 23.55 -7.96 12.47
N ALA A 9 23.23 -6.74 12.92
CA ALA A 9 23.03 -5.59 12.06
C ALA A 9 24.27 -5.41 11.16
N GLN A 10 24.14 -5.79 9.89
CA GLN A 10 25.18 -5.56 8.90
C GLN A 10 25.19 -4.07 8.56
N PRO A 11 26.36 -3.47 8.25
CA PRO A 11 26.42 -2.09 7.82
C PRO A 11 25.54 -1.92 6.58
N LEU A 12 24.64 -0.93 6.62
CA LEU A 12 23.77 -0.55 5.51
C LEU A 12 24.63 -0.06 4.33
N THR A 13 25.03 -0.98 3.47
CA THR A 13 25.57 -0.62 2.15
C THR A 13 24.41 -0.18 1.26
N PRO A 14 24.66 0.65 0.23
CA PRO A 14 23.63 0.98 -0.76
C PRO A 14 22.97 -0.27 -1.36
N VAL A 15 23.74 -1.34 -1.59
CA VAL A 15 23.26 -2.62 -2.13
C VAL A 15 22.33 -3.33 -1.14
N ALA A 16 22.73 -3.46 0.12
CA ALA A 16 21.90 -4.11 1.14
C ALA A 16 20.60 -3.33 1.41
N ARG A 17 20.62 -2.00 1.27
CA ARG A 17 19.42 -1.17 1.32
C ARG A 17 18.50 -1.48 0.14
N ASP A 18 19.04 -1.58 -1.07
CA ASP A 18 18.25 -1.81 -2.28
C ASP A 18 17.62 -3.22 -2.27
N GLU A 19 18.37 -4.25 -1.89
CA GLU A 19 17.85 -5.62 -1.65
C GLU A 19 16.73 -5.62 -0.60
N TRP A 20 16.92 -4.90 0.52
CA TRP A 20 15.88 -4.78 1.54
C TRP A 20 14.63 -4.07 1.01
N ILE A 21 14.79 -3.02 0.20
CA ILE A 21 13.66 -2.33 -0.45
C ILE A 21 12.93 -3.30 -1.37
N GLU A 22 13.63 -4.11 -2.17
CA GLU A 22 13.01 -5.09 -3.07
C GLU A 22 12.25 -6.18 -2.31
N GLU A 23 12.83 -6.71 -1.23
CA GLU A 23 12.20 -7.76 -0.41
C GLU A 23 10.99 -7.28 0.41
N ASN A 24 10.95 -5.98 0.71
CA ASN A 24 9.91 -5.39 1.57
C ASN A 24 8.96 -4.45 0.81
N ALA A 25 9.23 -4.17 -0.47
CA ALA A 25 8.33 -3.43 -1.35
C ALA A 25 7.03 -4.22 -1.54
N GLY A 26 5.90 -3.56 -1.29
CA GLY A 26 4.58 -4.19 -1.38
C GLY A 26 4.14 -5.00 -0.16
N GLN A 27 4.96 -5.11 0.89
CA GLN A 27 4.47 -5.56 2.19
C GLN A 27 3.52 -4.51 2.78
N ALA A 28 2.53 -4.95 3.57
CA ALA A 28 1.60 -4.07 4.24
C ALA A 28 2.40 -3.09 5.11
N PHE A 29 2.44 -1.83 4.66
CA PHE A 29 3.22 -0.76 5.26
C PHE A 29 2.94 -0.60 6.77
N GLU A 30 1.74 -0.98 7.20
CA GLU A 30 1.28 -0.99 8.59
C GLU A 30 2.07 -1.97 9.47
N MET A 31 2.49 -3.10 8.90
CA MET A 31 3.30 -4.10 9.60
C MET A 31 4.78 -3.72 9.67
N LEU A 32 5.25 -2.82 8.80
CA LEU A 32 6.64 -2.39 8.79
C LEU A 32 6.97 -1.48 9.98
N LEU A 33 6.04 -0.63 10.44
CA LEU A 33 6.32 0.29 11.55
C LEU A 33 6.64 -0.46 12.86
N ALA A 34 5.84 -1.47 13.20
CA ALA A 34 6.08 -2.31 14.37
C ALA A 34 7.42 -3.06 14.26
N ARG A 35 7.73 -3.57 13.07
CA ARG A 35 9.01 -4.25 12.82
C ARG A 35 10.21 -3.29 12.95
N VAL A 36 10.08 -2.09 12.38
CA VAL A 36 11.09 -1.03 12.47
C VAL A 36 11.34 -0.65 13.93
N ASP A 37 10.29 -0.45 14.73
CA ASP A 37 10.45 -0.12 16.15
C ASP A 37 11.08 -1.25 16.96
N LEU A 38 10.75 -2.52 16.67
CA LEU A 38 11.44 -3.66 17.27
C LEU A 38 12.95 -3.65 16.99
N GLU A 39 13.34 -3.37 15.75
CA GLU A 39 14.75 -3.33 15.33
C GLU A 39 15.47 -2.10 15.91
N ARG A 40 14.81 -0.94 15.96
CA ARG A 40 15.34 0.29 16.59
C ARG A 40 15.59 0.08 18.07
N ASN A 41 14.64 -0.51 18.78
CA ASN A 41 14.77 -0.83 20.21
C ASN A 41 15.93 -1.81 20.45
N ALA A 42 16.08 -2.84 19.61
CA ALA A 42 17.20 -3.78 19.69
C ALA A 42 18.57 -3.10 19.45
N ALA A 43 18.60 -2.01 18.69
CA ALA A 43 19.78 -1.18 18.45
C ALA A 43 19.98 -0.07 19.50
N GLY A 44 19.13 0.03 20.52
CA GLY A 44 19.18 1.10 21.53
C GLY A 44 18.77 2.48 21.01
N LEU A 45 18.02 2.52 19.90
CA LEU A 45 17.48 3.74 19.30
C LEU A 45 16.04 3.98 19.80
N PRO A 46 15.59 5.25 19.91
CA PRO A 46 14.20 5.57 20.25
C PRO A 46 13.26 5.07 19.15
N SER A 47 11.99 4.84 19.48
CA SER A 47 10.95 4.54 18.49
C SER A 47 10.82 5.64 17.43
N VAL A 48 10.16 5.33 16.31
CA VAL A 48 9.87 6.33 15.27
C VAL A 48 9.03 7.47 15.85
N ALA A 49 8.06 7.17 16.72
CA ALA A 49 7.20 8.15 17.36
C ALA A 49 7.97 9.10 18.29
N GLU A 50 8.83 8.56 19.16
CA GLU A 50 9.65 9.38 20.07
C GLU A 50 10.58 10.32 19.32
N MET A 51 11.25 9.82 18.28
CA MET A 51 12.15 10.63 17.47
C MET A 51 11.36 11.74 16.74
N ARG A 52 10.19 11.42 16.17
CA ARG A 52 9.30 12.39 15.50
C ARG A 52 8.82 13.50 16.44
N ALA A 53 8.50 13.14 17.69
CA ALA A 53 8.08 14.08 18.72
C ALA A 53 9.23 15.00 19.17
N ALA A 54 10.44 14.43 19.30
CA ALA A 54 11.66 15.18 19.64
C ALA A 54 12.17 16.06 18.48
N GLN A 55 11.70 15.82 17.25
CA GLN A 55 12.15 16.47 16.02
C GLN A 55 13.65 16.30 15.74
N GLU A 56 14.18 15.12 16.10
CA GLU A 56 15.60 14.78 15.96
C GLU A 56 15.91 14.10 14.61
N GLU A 57 15.03 14.24 13.61
CA GLU A 57 15.30 13.73 12.26
C GLU A 57 16.51 14.42 11.65
N ASP A 58 17.25 13.70 10.83
CA ASP A 58 18.24 14.31 9.94
C ASP A 58 17.56 15.33 8.99
N PRO A 59 17.93 16.63 9.07
CA PRO A 59 17.36 17.67 8.21
C PRO A 59 17.57 17.40 6.72
N ALA A 60 18.67 16.75 6.33
CA ALA A 60 18.93 16.41 4.93
C ALA A 60 17.98 15.32 4.42
N VAL A 61 17.51 14.44 5.31
CA VAL A 61 16.45 13.46 5.01
C VAL A 61 15.10 14.16 4.90
N LEU A 62 14.77 15.06 5.82
CA LEU A 62 13.51 15.82 5.78
C LEU A 62 13.34 16.60 4.47
N VAL A 63 14.39 17.29 3.98
CA VAL A 63 14.35 18.00 2.69
C VAL A 63 14.01 17.07 1.52
N LYS A 64 14.54 15.84 1.53
CA LYS A 64 14.24 14.85 0.48
C LYS A 64 12.80 14.37 0.61
N VAL A 65 12.36 14.05 1.82
CA VAL A 65 10.99 13.61 2.12
C VAL A 65 9.99 14.67 1.67
N ASP A 66 10.18 15.94 2.06
CA ASP A 66 9.27 17.02 1.70
C ASP A 66 9.19 17.25 0.19
N ARG A 67 10.31 17.13 -0.52
CA ARG A 67 10.32 17.19 -1.99
C ARG A 67 9.44 16.09 -2.61
N TYR A 68 9.51 14.86 -2.09
CA TYR A 68 8.65 13.78 -2.56
C TYR A 68 7.19 14.03 -2.18
N ARG A 69 6.90 14.42 -0.94
CA ARG A 69 5.55 14.74 -0.46
C ARG A 69 4.90 15.81 -1.34
N GLN A 70 5.59 16.90 -1.61
CA GLN A 70 5.08 17.98 -2.46
C GLN A 70 4.81 17.54 -3.90
N ARG A 71 5.66 16.68 -4.49
CA ARG A 71 5.40 16.06 -5.80
C ARG A 71 4.13 15.23 -5.81
N LEU A 72 3.77 14.65 -4.66
CA LEU A 72 2.52 13.93 -4.46
C LEU A 72 1.33 14.84 -4.10
N GLY A 73 1.53 16.16 -4.05
CA GLY A 73 0.55 17.13 -3.56
C GLY A 73 0.30 17.06 -2.04
N LEU A 74 1.15 16.35 -1.30
CA LEU A 74 1.06 16.22 0.15
C LEU A 74 1.73 17.40 0.85
N ARG A 75 1.31 17.64 2.10
CA ARG A 75 1.84 18.70 2.98
C ARG A 75 3.27 18.37 3.43
N THR A 76 4.07 19.37 3.79
CA THR A 76 5.42 19.11 4.36
C THR A 76 5.34 18.52 5.77
N VAL A 77 6.44 17.96 6.27
CA VAL A 77 6.53 17.49 7.66
C VAL A 77 6.31 18.63 8.66
N ALA A 78 6.78 19.84 8.35
CA ALA A 78 6.54 21.01 9.18
C ALA A 78 5.06 21.40 9.23
N ASP A 79 4.36 21.36 8.09
CA ASP A 79 2.92 21.64 8.02
C ASP A 79 2.09 20.64 8.82
N MET A 80 2.48 19.35 8.81
CA MET A 80 1.80 18.31 9.59
C MET A 80 1.97 18.47 11.10
N ARG A 81 3.05 19.11 11.55
CA ARG A 81 3.33 19.39 12.98
C ARG A 81 2.65 20.66 13.48
N ASN A 82 2.12 21.48 12.57
CA ASN A 82 1.56 22.76 12.95
C ASN A 82 0.14 22.56 13.52
N PRO A 83 -0.09 22.82 14.82
CA PRO A 83 -1.38 22.58 15.46
C PRO A 83 -2.50 23.46 14.89
N ASP A 84 -2.15 24.60 14.28
CA ASP A 84 -3.09 25.50 13.61
C ASP A 84 -3.50 25.00 12.22
N VAL A 85 -2.76 24.02 11.67
CA VAL A 85 -2.97 23.42 10.33
C VAL A 85 -3.48 21.97 10.45
N PHE A 86 -3.22 21.32 11.59
CA PHE A 86 -3.59 19.93 11.87
C PHE A 86 -3.93 19.74 13.35
N CYS A 87 -5.19 19.40 13.67
CA CYS A 87 -5.71 19.37 15.05
C CYS A 87 -5.75 17.97 15.71
N THR A 88 -5.22 16.94 15.06
CA THR A 88 -5.26 15.57 15.61
C THR A 88 -3.84 15.02 15.77
N GLU A 89 -3.51 14.54 16.97
CA GLU A 89 -2.50 13.49 17.13
C GLU A 89 -3.04 12.25 16.40
N LEU A 90 -2.88 12.19 15.08
CA LEU A 90 -2.99 10.91 14.40
C LEU A 90 -1.73 10.13 14.76
N GLU A 91 -1.90 8.87 15.15
CA GLU A 91 -0.80 7.93 15.14
C GLU A 91 -0.17 7.96 13.74
N ILE A 92 1.15 7.85 13.65
CA ILE A 92 1.92 8.00 12.41
C ILE A 92 1.32 7.17 11.26
N LEU A 93 0.74 6.01 11.60
CA LEU A 93 0.07 5.13 10.67
C LEU A 93 -1.17 5.75 10.02
N ASP A 94 -2.07 6.34 10.80
CA ASP A 94 -3.30 6.95 10.30
C ASP A 94 -3.00 8.11 9.35
N GLN A 95 -2.02 8.95 9.72
CA GLN A 95 -1.54 10.02 8.84
C GLN A 95 -1.04 9.48 7.50
N GLN A 96 -0.32 8.35 7.53
CA GLN A 96 0.18 7.71 6.31
C GLN A 96 -0.96 7.11 5.47
N LYS A 97 -2.01 6.56 6.10
CA LYS A 97 -3.19 6.08 5.38
C LYS A 97 -3.91 7.23 4.66
N GLU A 98 -4.09 8.37 5.33
CA GLU A 98 -4.69 9.57 4.74
C GLU A 98 -3.86 10.14 3.59
N ASP A 99 -2.54 10.25 3.77
CA ASP A 99 -1.63 10.70 2.74
C ASP A 99 -1.69 9.80 1.50
N ALA A 100 -1.74 8.48 1.69
CA ALA A 100 -1.87 7.53 0.58
C ALA A 100 -3.19 7.75 -0.19
N ILE A 101 -4.30 7.97 0.52
CA ILE A 101 -5.59 8.29 -0.10
C ILE A 101 -5.51 9.58 -0.91
N LEU A 102 -4.96 10.65 -0.33
CA LEU A 102 -4.83 11.95 -0.98
C LEU A 102 -3.94 11.87 -2.23
N ALA A 103 -2.79 11.21 -2.13
CA ALA A 103 -1.89 11.02 -3.27
C ALA A 103 -2.57 10.22 -4.39
N LEU A 104 -3.21 9.10 -4.08
CA LEU A 104 -3.93 8.28 -5.06
C LEU A 104 -5.03 9.07 -5.77
N SER A 105 -5.82 9.85 -5.03
CA SER A 105 -6.91 10.66 -5.59
C SER A 105 -6.44 11.74 -6.58
N ARG A 106 -5.13 12.05 -6.60
CA ARG A 106 -4.56 13.12 -7.44
C ARG A 106 -3.65 12.59 -8.54
N MET A 107 -3.02 11.45 -8.31
CA MET A 107 -1.91 10.98 -9.12
C MET A 107 -2.13 9.63 -9.78
N ALA A 108 -3.15 8.87 -9.34
CA ALA A 108 -3.41 7.59 -9.98
C ALA A 108 -3.70 7.81 -11.47
N GLN A 109 -2.98 7.06 -12.30
CA GLN A 109 -3.12 7.06 -13.74
C GLN A 109 -3.40 5.63 -14.18
N ALA A 110 -4.23 5.50 -15.19
CA ALA A 110 -4.43 4.24 -15.87
C ALA A 110 -3.11 3.82 -16.52
N ASN A 111 -2.75 2.54 -16.39
CA ASN A 111 -1.65 1.98 -17.18
C ASN A 111 -1.99 2.08 -18.68
N ASP A 112 -0.95 2.20 -19.51
CA ASP A 112 -1.12 2.23 -20.97
C ASP A 112 -1.98 1.04 -21.43
N HIS A 113 -2.92 1.32 -22.35
CA HIS A 113 -3.82 0.33 -22.94
C HIS A 113 -4.79 -0.40 -21.99
N VAL A 114 -4.84 -0.07 -20.69
CA VAL A 114 -5.76 -0.75 -19.77
C VAL A 114 -7.22 -0.49 -20.14
N LYS A 115 -7.55 0.71 -20.65
CA LYS A 115 -8.92 1.03 -21.10
C LYS A 115 -9.30 0.20 -22.32
N ASP A 116 -8.41 0.10 -23.31
CA ASP A 116 -8.60 -0.76 -24.49
C ASP A 116 -8.84 -2.22 -24.09
N ALA A 117 -8.07 -2.71 -23.10
CA ALA A 117 -8.24 -4.07 -22.56
C ALA A 117 -9.60 -4.25 -21.88
N LEU A 118 -10.02 -3.31 -21.02
CA LEU A 118 -11.30 -3.36 -20.32
C LEU A 118 -12.49 -3.27 -21.29
N GLU A 119 -12.39 -2.44 -22.32
CA GLU A 119 -13.37 -2.38 -23.42
C GLU A 119 -13.45 -3.71 -24.17
N GLY A 120 -12.30 -4.30 -24.51
CA GLY A 120 -12.22 -5.61 -25.15
C GLY A 120 -12.85 -6.73 -24.33
N LEU A 121 -12.54 -6.79 -23.02
CA LEU A 121 -13.14 -7.77 -22.10
C LEU A 121 -14.66 -7.58 -22.01
N SER A 122 -15.12 -6.33 -21.90
CA SER A 122 -16.55 -6.00 -21.86
C SER A 122 -17.26 -6.41 -23.16
N TYR A 123 -16.66 -6.16 -24.32
CA TYR A 123 -17.19 -6.56 -25.62
C TYR A 123 -17.30 -8.08 -25.78
N LEU A 124 -16.32 -8.82 -25.26
CA LEU A 124 -16.30 -10.28 -25.29
C LEU A 124 -17.20 -10.93 -24.21
N GLY A 125 -17.77 -10.13 -23.30
CA GLY A 125 -18.55 -10.64 -22.18
C GLY A 125 -17.71 -11.40 -21.15
N ILE A 126 -16.41 -11.10 -21.06
CA ILE A 126 -15.51 -11.72 -20.07
C ILE A 126 -15.63 -10.91 -18.77
N PRO A 127 -16.08 -11.53 -17.65
CA PRO A 127 -16.18 -10.84 -16.38
C PRO A 127 -14.80 -10.50 -15.82
N PHE A 128 -14.73 -9.41 -15.06
CA PHE A 128 -13.51 -8.95 -14.41
C PHE A 128 -13.87 -8.15 -13.15
N ALA A 129 -13.01 -8.29 -12.15
CA ALA A 129 -13.09 -7.64 -10.85
C ALA A 129 -11.69 -7.25 -10.35
N ILE A 130 -11.63 -6.41 -9.33
CA ILE A 130 -10.41 -6.03 -8.62
C ILE A 130 -10.30 -6.88 -7.36
N ALA A 131 -9.13 -7.49 -7.15
CA ALA A 131 -8.75 -8.15 -5.90
C ALA A 131 -7.52 -7.44 -5.32
N THR A 132 -7.69 -6.79 -4.16
CA THR A 132 -6.64 -5.97 -3.53
C THR A 132 -6.44 -6.32 -2.06
N THR A 133 -5.25 -6.06 -1.53
CA THR A 133 -4.98 -6.07 -0.09
C THR A 133 -5.17 -4.70 0.56
N ASN A 134 -5.40 -3.64 -0.22
CA ASN A 134 -5.68 -2.31 0.30
C ASN A 134 -7.12 -2.18 0.79
N GLY A 135 -7.34 -1.39 1.84
CA GLY A 135 -8.66 -1.03 2.32
C GLY A 135 -9.50 -0.32 1.27
N LYS A 136 -10.81 -0.62 1.29
CA LYS A 136 -11.78 -0.12 0.30
C LYS A 136 -11.77 1.39 0.07
N PRO A 137 -11.53 2.29 1.04
CA PRO A 137 -11.52 3.73 0.76
C PRO A 137 -10.51 4.19 -0.31
N ARG A 138 -9.41 3.43 -0.51
CA ARG A 138 -8.35 3.80 -1.46
C ARG A 138 -8.73 3.53 -2.91
N VAL A 139 -9.39 2.39 -3.19
CA VAL A 139 -9.58 1.89 -4.56
C VAL A 139 -10.50 2.79 -5.40
N PRO A 140 -11.71 3.19 -4.93
CA PRO A 140 -12.61 4.03 -5.72
C PRO A 140 -12.00 5.39 -6.07
N LEU A 141 -11.20 5.97 -5.17
CA LEU A 141 -10.53 7.26 -5.41
C LEU A 141 -9.41 7.12 -6.45
N ALA A 142 -8.63 6.03 -6.38
CA ALA A 142 -7.63 5.74 -7.41
C ALA A 142 -8.28 5.50 -8.78
N LEU A 143 -9.38 4.74 -8.83
CA LEU A 143 -10.15 4.50 -10.05
C LEU A 143 -10.72 5.80 -10.64
N MET A 144 -11.23 6.69 -9.79
CA MET A 144 -11.76 7.98 -10.21
C MET A 144 -10.66 8.84 -10.84
N ALA A 145 -9.51 8.96 -10.17
CA ALA A 145 -8.36 9.71 -10.68
C ALA A 145 -7.78 9.12 -11.97
N ALA A 146 -7.73 7.79 -12.08
CA ALA A 146 -7.31 7.08 -13.30
C ALA A 146 -8.36 7.12 -14.43
N GLY A 147 -9.58 7.61 -14.15
CA GLY A 147 -10.70 7.60 -15.08
C GLY A 147 -11.10 6.19 -15.48
N LEU A 148 -11.21 5.28 -14.50
CA LEU A 148 -11.57 3.86 -14.64
C LEU A 148 -12.86 3.48 -13.90
N SER A 149 -13.52 4.43 -13.23
CA SER A 149 -14.70 4.14 -12.39
C SER A 149 -15.87 3.50 -13.14
N GLU A 150 -15.99 3.70 -14.44
CA GLU A 150 -17.10 3.15 -15.24
C GLU A 150 -17.04 1.63 -15.39
N TRP A 151 -15.86 1.02 -15.31
CA TRP A 151 -15.68 -0.44 -15.44
C TRP A 151 -15.80 -1.19 -14.11
N PHE A 152 -15.56 -0.50 -12.99
CA PHE A 152 -15.46 -1.10 -11.66
C PHE A 152 -16.44 -0.46 -10.69
N SER A 153 -17.68 -0.95 -10.70
CA SER A 153 -18.64 -0.68 -9.64
C SER A 153 -18.19 -1.27 -8.30
N ASN A 154 -18.76 -0.79 -7.19
CA ASN A 154 -18.32 -1.17 -5.84
C ASN A 154 -18.40 -2.68 -5.55
N ASP A 155 -19.30 -3.39 -6.21
CA ASP A 155 -19.47 -4.85 -6.15
C ASP A 155 -18.37 -5.62 -6.88
N LYS A 156 -17.62 -4.97 -7.77
CA LYS A 156 -16.45 -5.53 -8.47
C LYS A 156 -15.12 -5.28 -7.76
N ILE A 157 -15.15 -4.69 -6.55
CA ILE A 157 -13.95 -4.35 -5.80
C ILE A 157 -13.92 -5.19 -4.52
N HIS A 158 -12.99 -6.14 -4.49
CA HIS A 158 -12.78 -7.05 -3.37
C HIS A 158 -11.48 -6.69 -2.63
N SER A 159 -11.59 -6.50 -1.32
CA SER A 159 -10.50 -6.10 -0.45
C SER A 159 -10.27 -7.13 0.63
N GLY A 160 -9.05 -7.66 0.67
CA GLY A 160 -8.56 -8.50 1.75
C GLY A 160 -8.61 -7.84 3.12
N GLU A 161 -8.47 -6.52 3.20
CA GLU A 161 -8.53 -5.77 4.46
C GLU A 161 -9.98 -5.57 4.95
N SER A 162 -10.94 -5.36 4.03
CA SER A 162 -12.29 -4.87 4.39
C SER A 162 -13.43 -5.87 4.19
N ASP A 163 -13.25 -6.95 3.41
CA ASP A 163 -14.33 -7.89 3.07
C ASP A 163 -14.34 -9.17 3.91
N PHE A 164 -13.43 -9.29 4.86
CA PHE A 164 -13.30 -10.46 5.72
C PHE A 164 -13.40 -10.04 7.20
N ASP A 165 -14.03 -10.87 8.03
CA ASP A 165 -14.11 -10.65 9.49
C ASP A 165 -12.72 -10.52 10.12
N THR A 166 -11.74 -11.24 9.56
CA THR A 166 -10.32 -11.08 9.86
C THR A 166 -9.60 -10.75 8.55
N PRO A 167 -8.83 -9.65 8.48
CA PRO A 167 -8.11 -9.26 7.27
C PRO A 167 -7.30 -10.41 6.67
N LYS A 168 -7.47 -10.62 5.37
CA LYS A 168 -6.76 -11.62 4.57
C LYS A 168 -5.80 -10.94 3.61
N PHE A 169 -4.52 -11.24 3.73
CA PHE A 169 -3.49 -10.62 2.90
C PHE A 169 -2.81 -11.67 2.02
N LYS A 170 -2.42 -11.25 0.82
CA LYS A 170 -1.51 -11.99 -0.05
C LYS A 170 -0.23 -12.33 0.75
N PRO A 171 0.33 -13.54 0.65
CA PRO A 171 0.18 -14.51 -0.45
C PRO A 171 -0.97 -15.52 -0.29
N GLU A 172 -1.85 -15.38 0.70
CA GLU A 172 -3.02 -16.26 0.76
C GLU A 172 -4.04 -15.89 -0.34
N PRO A 173 -4.72 -16.87 -0.96
CA PRO A 173 -5.53 -16.66 -2.16
C PRO A 173 -6.93 -16.08 -1.87
N ASP A 174 -7.31 -15.89 -0.60
CA ASP A 174 -8.69 -15.61 -0.17
C ASP A 174 -9.38 -14.49 -0.98
N VAL A 175 -8.69 -13.38 -1.24
CA VAL A 175 -9.27 -12.24 -1.96
C VAL A 175 -9.52 -12.54 -3.44
N TYR A 176 -8.71 -13.39 -4.07
CA TYR A 176 -8.97 -13.85 -5.44
C TYR A 176 -10.10 -14.86 -5.49
N LEU A 177 -10.20 -15.75 -4.50
CA LEU A 177 -11.30 -16.70 -4.40
C LEU A 177 -12.63 -15.96 -4.24
N LEU A 178 -12.67 -14.93 -3.39
CA LEU A 178 -13.83 -14.06 -3.23
C LEU A 178 -14.21 -13.35 -4.55
N ALA A 179 -13.22 -12.82 -5.27
CA ALA A 179 -13.45 -12.15 -6.55
C ALA A 179 -13.91 -13.10 -7.67
N ALA A 180 -13.40 -14.33 -7.70
CA ALA A 180 -13.84 -15.35 -8.65
C ALA A 180 -15.27 -15.81 -8.35
N GLU A 181 -15.58 -16.02 -7.06
CA GLU A 181 -16.92 -16.41 -6.61
C GLU A 181 -17.97 -15.34 -6.92
N SER A 182 -17.67 -14.06 -6.70
CA SER A 182 -18.60 -12.95 -6.98
C SER A 182 -18.96 -12.83 -8.46
N GLU A 183 -18.00 -13.14 -9.34
CA GLU A 183 -18.19 -13.18 -10.80
C GLU A 183 -18.69 -14.55 -11.31
N GLY A 184 -18.99 -15.50 -10.41
CA GLY A 184 -19.50 -16.83 -10.76
C GLY A 184 -18.50 -17.70 -11.54
N CYS A 185 -17.21 -17.43 -11.42
CA CYS A 185 -16.13 -18.09 -12.15
C CYS A 185 -15.41 -19.13 -11.28
N ALA A 186 -15.06 -20.27 -11.87
CA ALA A 186 -14.18 -21.23 -11.21
C ALA A 186 -12.74 -20.66 -11.20
N PRO A 187 -12.00 -20.70 -10.07
CA PRO A 187 -10.64 -20.14 -10.00
C PRO A 187 -9.68 -20.67 -11.07
N ALA A 188 -9.81 -21.95 -11.45
CA ALA A 188 -9.01 -22.58 -12.51
C ALA A 188 -9.23 -21.99 -13.92
N ASN A 189 -10.28 -21.19 -14.11
CA ASN A 189 -10.60 -20.49 -15.36
C ASN A 189 -10.36 -18.97 -15.26
N CYS A 190 -9.78 -18.50 -14.16
CA CYS A 190 -9.46 -17.09 -13.94
C CYS A 190 -8.01 -16.81 -14.31
N ILE A 191 -7.72 -15.55 -14.67
CA ILE A 191 -6.37 -15.03 -14.83
C ILE A 191 -6.21 -13.86 -13.85
N ALA A 192 -5.19 -13.91 -13.01
CA ALA A 192 -4.78 -12.77 -12.19
C ALA A 192 -3.68 -11.97 -12.89
N VAL A 193 -3.80 -10.64 -12.88
CA VAL A 193 -2.76 -9.72 -13.37
C VAL A 193 -2.14 -9.05 -12.15
N GLU A 194 -0.86 -9.31 -11.88
CA GLU A 194 -0.15 -8.88 -10.68
C GLU A 194 1.23 -8.31 -10.95
N ASP A 195 1.65 -7.38 -10.09
CA ASP A 195 2.96 -6.72 -10.11
C ASP A 195 3.83 -7.08 -8.89
N SER A 196 3.27 -7.80 -7.91
CA SER A 196 3.94 -8.13 -6.65
C SER A 196 4.25 -9.63 -6.52
N ALA A 197 5.37 -9.96 -5.87
CA ALA A 197 5.72 -11.36 -5.60
C ALA A 197 4.70 -12.06 -4.69
N SER A 198 4.15 -11.35 -3.69
CA SER A 198 3.07 -11.88 -2.83
C SER A 198 1.79 -12.11 -3.61
N GLY A 199 1.45 -11.23 -4.57
CA GLY A 199 0.33 -11.42 -5.48
C GLY A 199 0.50 -12.61 -6.41
N ILE A 200 1.69 -12.78 -7.00
CA ILE A 200 2.02 -13.97 -7.80
C ILE A 200 1.90 -15.25 -6.95
N GLY A 201 2.28 -15.23 -5.68
CA GLY A 201 2.13 -16.37 -4.79
C GLY A 201 0.67 -16.70 -4.41
N ALA A 202 -0.21 -15.69 -4.45
CA ALA A 202 -1.63 -15.83 -4.14
C ALA A 202 -2.49 -16.22 -5.35
N ALA A 203 -2.03 -15.93 -6.56
CA ALA A 203 -2.70 -16.23 -7.83
C ALA A 203 -2.54 -17.71 -8.22
#